data_AF-A0A8R2JP16-F1
#
_entry.id   AF-A0A8R2JP16-F1
#
_cell.length_a   1.000
_cell.length_b   1.000
_cell.length_c   1.000
_cell.angle_alpha   90.00
_cell.angle_beta   90.00
_cell.angle_gamma   90.00
#
_symmetry.space_group_name_H-M   'P 1'
#
loop_
_entity.id
_entity.type
_entity.pdbx_description
1 polymer ?
#
loop_
_entity_poly.entity_id
_entity_poly.type
_entity_poly.pdbx_seq_one_letter_code
_entity_poly.pdbx_strand_id
1 'polypeptide(L)'
;MSVSINTILLILFGLYIMALKNGYTESTPWIPTMILSGISLFGTSISTLPWMLVSEIFPNKSRGVAAGSCAALSYLLMFILTKSYLIVEINLTLEYTMLLFGGIGIFGLVYLYFYLPETEKKTLLEIEEYFK
;
A
#
# COMPACT_ATOMS: atom_id res chain seq x y z
N MET A 1 -10.93 1.88 0.17
CA MET A 1 -10.92 3.36 0.33
C MET A 1 -9.59 3.91 0.86
N SER A 2 -8.96 3.31 1.87
CA SER A 2 -7.69 3.82 2.42
C SER A 2 -6.51 3.71 1.43
N VAL A 3 -6.46 2.61 0.66
CA VAL A 3 -5.45 2.39 -0.39
C VAL A 3 -5.50 3.46 -1.47
N SER A 4 -6.69 3.81 -1.96
CA SER A 4 -6.89 4.84 -2.99
C SER A 4 -6.46 6.23 -2.54
N ILE A 5 -6.71 6.58 -1.27
CA ILE A 5 -6.31 7.88 -0.73
C ILE A 5 -4.79 7.98 -0.66
N ASN A 6 -4.12 6.93 -0.17
CA ASN A 6 -2.67 6.92 -0.06
C ASN A 6 -1.96 6.98 -1.43
N THR A 7 -2.46 6.27 -2.44
CA THR A 7 -1.92 6.35 -3.81
C THR A 7 -2.05 7.73 -4.43
N ILE A 8 -3.20 8.39 -4.25
CA ILE A 8 -3.40 9.76 -4.74
C ILE A 8 -2.42 10.72 -4.05
N LEU A 9 -2.23 10.59 -2.74
CA LEU A 9 -1.29 11.42 -1.98
C LEU A 9 0.17 11.22 -2.43
N LEU A 10 0.59 9.98 -2.72
CA LEU A 10 1.93 9.69 -3.24
C LEU A 10 2.17 10.32 -4.62
N ILE A 11 1.16 10.25 -5.51
CA ILE A 11 1.24 10.87 -6.84
C ILE A 11 1.31 12.40 -6.73
N LEU A 12 0.47 13.00 -5.87
CA LEU A 12 0.49 14.45 -5.61
C LEU A 12 1.85 14.89 -5.06
N PHE A 13 2.45 14.12 -4.15
CA PHE A 13 3.76 14.42 -3.62
C PHE A 13 4.87 14.36 -4.68
N GLY A 14 4.85 13.34 -5.55
CA GLY A 14 5.79 13.23 -6.67
C GLY A 14 5.67 14.39 -7.66
N LEU A 15 4.44 14.78 -8.03
CA LEU A 15 4.18 15.93 -8.90
C LEU A 15 4.61 17.25 -8.26
N TYR A 16 4.43 17.41 -6.96
CA TYR A 16 4.87 18.60 -6.22
C TYR A 16 6.40 18.77 -6.27
N ILE A 17 7.16 17.69 -6.05
CA ILE A 17 8.64 17.73 -6.15
C ILE A 17 9.07 18.07 -7.59
N MET A 18 8.42 17.49 -8.60
CA MET A 18 8.72 17.79 -10.00
C MET A 18 8.41 19.26 -10.36
N ALA A 19 7.33 19.83 -9.82
CA ALA A 19 6.98 21.24 -9.99
C ALA A 19 7.99 22.19 -9.33
N LEU A 20 8.51 21.84 -8.15
CA LEU A 20 9.60 22.57 -7.48
C LEU A 20 10.88 22.54 -8.32
N LYS A 21 11.25 21.38 -8.86
CA LYS A 21 12.47 21.21 -9.67
C LYS A 21 12.43 21.97 -11.00
N ASN A 22 11.24 22.07 -11.61
CA ASN A 22 11.02 22.82 -12.84
C ASN A 22 10.79 24.33 -12.62
N GLY A 23 10.81 24.82 -11.37
CA GLY A 23 10.69 26.24 -11.05
C GLY A 23 9.26 26.80 -11.17
N TYR A 24 8.23 25.96 -11.21
CA TYR A 24 6.83 26.40 -11.24
C TYR A 24 6.29 26.84 -9.88
N THR A 25 6.99 26.50 -8.79
CA THR A 25 6.51 26.74 -7.42
C THR A 25 7.71 26.97 -6.49
N GLU A 26 7.53 27.86 -5.51
CA GLU A 26 8.53 28.08 -4.46
C GLU A 26 8.38 27.05 -3.33
N SER A 27 9.51 26.67 -2.73
CA SER A 27 9.55 25.71 -1.63
C SER A 27 8.88 26.28 -0.38
N THR A 28 7.58 26.01 -0.23
CA THR A 28 6.80 26.32 0.97
C THR A 28 6.73 25.06 1.85
N PRO A 29 7.23 25.09 3.10
CA PRO A 29 7.33 23.88 3.93
C PRO A 29 5.97 23.30 4.39
N TRP A 30 4.89 24.09 4.36
CA TRP A 30 3.56 23.68 4.83
C TRP A 30 2.85 22.67 3.91
N ILE A 31 3.03 22.80 2.59
CA ILE A 31 2.40 21.91 1.60
C ILE A 31 2.93 20.47 1.70
N PRO A 32 4.25 20.21 1.63
CA PRO A 32 4.77 18.85 1.70
C PRO A 32 4.54 18.22 3.08
N THR A 33 4.54 18.98 4.16
CA THR A 33 4.29 18.46 5.52
C THR A 33 2.85 17.98 5.71
N MET A 34 1.86 18.67 5.15
CA MET A 34 0.47 18.18 5.12
C MET A 34 0.32 16.90 4.29
N ILE A 35 1.00 16.80 3.16
CA ILE A 35 0.91 15.61 2.30
C ILE A 35 1.57 14.41 2.98
N LEU A 36 2.76 14.59 3.57
CA LEU A 36 3.48 13.55 4.29
C LEU A 36 2.73 13.05 5.52
N SER A 37 2.06 13.93 6.28
CA SER A 37 1.23 13.52 7.41
C SER A 37 0.00 12.73 6.97
N GLY A 38 -0.60 13.08 5.83
CA GLY A 38 -1.65 12.26 5.21
C GLY A 38 -1.14 10.86 4.84
N ILE A 39 0.01 10.78 4.17
CA ILE A 39 0.62 9.50 3.74
C ILE A 39 0.88 8.59 4.95
N SER A 40 1.39 9.13 6.07
CA SER A 40 1.66 8.33 7.27
C SER A 40 0.38 7.81 7.92
N LEU A 41 -0.63 8.66 8.10
CA LEU A 41 -1.92 8.28 8.69
C LEU A 41 -2.62 7.19 7.88
N PHE A 42 -2.77 7.39 6.57
CA PHE A 42 -3.44 6.41 5.71
C PHE A 42 -2.56 5.17 5.44
N GLY A 43 -1.23 5.31 5.46
CA GLY A 43 -0.29 4.21 5.26
C GLY A 43 -0.38 3.16 6.36
N THR A 44 -0.51 3.58 7.63
CA THR A 44 -0.70 2.65 8.75
C THR A 44 -1.96 1.80 8.59
N SER A 45 -3.05 2.41 8.12
CA SER A 45 -4.33 1.71 7.87
C SER A 45 -4.23 0.66 6.76
N ILE A 46 -3.33 0.84 5.79
CA ILE A 46 -3.09 -0.14 4.72
C ILE A 46 -2.29 -1.32 5.26
N SER A 47 -1.33 -1.07 6.15
CA SER A 47 -0.50 -2.12 6.73
C SER A 47 -1.27 -3.09 7.62
N THR A 48 -2.34 -2.64 8.28
CA THR A 48 -3.16 -3.46 9.18
C THR A 48 -4.20 -4.32 8.45
N LEU A 49 -4.63 -3.91 7.24
CA LEU A 49 -5.70 -4.59 6.48
C LEU A 49 -5.36 -6.05 6.11
N PRO A 50 -4.17 -6.41 5.58
CA PRO A 50 -3.85 -7.79 5.26
C PRO A 50 -3.87 -8.70 6.49
N TRP A 51 -3.45 -8.20 7.65
CA TRP A 51 -3.46 -8.98 8.89
C TRP A 51 -4.89 -9.26 9.39
N MET A 52 -5.81 -8.32 9.17
CA MET A 52 -7.24 -8.56 9.43
C MET A 52 -7.81 -9.59 8.44
N LEU A 53 -7.50 -9.47 7.15
CA LEU A 53 -7.97 -10.43 6.16
C LEU A 53 -7.48 -11.86 6.43
N VAL A 54 -6.25 -12.03 6.92
CA VAL A 54 -5.73 -13.34 7.34
C VAL A 54 -6.53 -13.92 8.53
N SER A 55 -7.04 -13.08 9.44
CA SER A 55 -7.86 -13.57 10.54
C SER A 55 -9.30 -13.89 10.13
N GLU A 56 -9.80 -13.26 9.06
CA GLU A 56 -11.13 -13.50 8.48
C GLU A 56 -11.15 -14.69 7.51
N ILE A 57 -10.14 -14.87 6.66
CA ILE A 57 -10.19 -15.88 5.59
C ILE A 57 -9.83 -17.29 6.11
N PHE A 58 -8.96 -17.41 7.12
CA PHE A 58 -8.45 -18.72 7.54
C PHE A 58 -9.22 -19.34 8.71
N PRO A 59 -9.63 -20.64 8.60
CA PRO A 59 -10.32 -21.36 9.66
C PRO A 59 -9.42 -21.61 10.88
N ASN A 60 -10.04 -21.65 12.07
CA ASN A 60 -9.33 -21.70 13.37
C ASN A 60 -8.31 -22.86 13.50
N LYS A 61 -8.51 -23.99 12.80
CA LYS A 61 -7.62 -25.17 12.90
C LYS A 61 -6.28 -24.99 12.19
N SER A 62 -6.21 -24.25 11.09
CA SER A 62 -4.98 -24.08 10.27
C SER A 62 -4.40 -22.66 10.32
N ARG A 63 -5.10 -21.72 10.98
CA ARG A 63 -4.72 -20.30 11.08
C ARG A 63 -3.26 -20.08 11.51
N GLY A 64 -2.74 -20.85 12.45
CA GLY A 64 -1.36 -20.68 12.94
C GLY A 64 -0.29 -20.87 11.86
N VAL A 65 -0.41 -21.94 11.05
CA VAL A 65 0.56 -22.26 9.99
C VAL A 65 0.38 -21.32 8.79
N ALA A 66 -0.87 -21.02 8.42
CA ALA A 66 -1.18 -20.09 7.34
C ALA A 66 -0.71 -18.67 7.65
N ALA A 67 -1.03 -18.15 8.84
CA ALA A 67 -0.61 -16.81 9.26
C ALA A 67 0.91 -16.70 9.38
N GLY A 68 1.60 -17.74 9.90
CA GLY A 68 3.06 -17.76 9.98
C GLY A 68 3.72 -17.73 8.59
N SER A 69 3.17 -18.47 7.62
CA SER A 69 3.67 -18.48 6.24
C SER A 69 3.42 -17.15 5.53
N CYS A 70 2.23 -16.56 5.70
CA CYS A 70 1.92 -15.22 5.21
C CYS A 70 2.85 -14.15 5.82
N ALA A 71 3.12 -14.24 7.12
CA ALA A 71 4.04 -13.34 7.80
C ALA A 71 5.45 -13.44 7.22
N ALA A 72 5.98 -14.65 7.07
CA ALA A 72 7.29 -14.88 6.48
C ALA A 72 7.41 -14.27 5.07
N LEU A 73 6.40 -14.52 4.21
CA LEU A 73 6.35 -13.94 2.87
C LEU A 73 6.25 -12.40 2.92
N SER A 74 5.44 -11.83 3.81
CA SER A 74 5.30 -10.38 3.95
C SER A 74 6.61 -9.71 4.35
N TYR A 75 7.36 -10.30 5.29
CA TYR A 75 8.64 -9.76 5.73
C TYR A 75 9.72 -9.92 4.67
N LEU A 76 9.74 -11.02 3.92
CA LEU A 76 10.62 -11.19 2.77
C LEU A 76 10.36 -10.14 1.68
N LEU A 77 9.09 -9.93 1.33
CA LEU A 77 8.70 -8.90 0.36
C LEU A 77 9.07 -7.50 0.86
N MET A 78 8.83 -7.21 2.14
CA MET A 78 9.22 -5.94 2.76
C MET A 78 10.73 -5.73 2.66
N PHE A 79 11.54 -6.74 2.96
CA PHE A 79 13.00 -6.66 2.85
C PHE A 79 13.46 -6.35 1.42
N ILE A 80 12.90 -7.06 0.43
CA ILE A 80 13.21 -6.83 -0.99
C ILE A 80 12.82 -5.40 -1.38
N LEU A 81 11.62 -4.94 -1.00
CA LEU A 81 11.14 -3.60 -1.31
C LEU A 81 12.02 -2.51 -0.68
N THR A 82 12.41 -2.65 0.59
CA THR A 82 13.31 -1.69 1.25
C THR A 82 14.68 -1.63 0.59
N LYS A 83 15.24 -2.77 0.16
CA LYS A 83 16.50 -2.79 -0.58
C LYS A 83 16.37 -2.17 -1.96
N SER A 84 15.32 -2.50 -2.69
CA SER A 84 15.04 -1.94 -4.02
C SER A 84 14.78 -0.44 -3.95
N TYR A 85 14.10 0.06 -2.90
CA TYR A 85 13.84 1.48 -2.70
C TYR A 85 15.13 2.32 -2.74
N LEU A 86 16.16 1.91 -1.99
CA LEU A 86 17.43 2.65 -1.94
C LEU A 86 18.12 2.69 -3.31
N ILE A 87 18.08 1.57 -4.05
CA ILE A 87 18.68 1.50 -5.39
C ILE A 87 17.90 2.40 -6.36
N VAL A 88 16.57 2.38 -6.28
CA VAL A 88 15.69 3.19 -7.12
C VAL A 88 15.88 4.66 -6.81
N GLU A 89 15.88 5.08 -5.55
CA GLU A 89 16.03 6.49 -5.17
C GLU A 89 17.35 7.09 -5.69
N ILE A 90 18.45 6.34 -5.60
CA ILE A 90 19.77 6.78 -6.09
C ILE A 90 19.77 7.00 -7.61
N ASN A 91 19.06 6.16 -8.36
CA ASN A 91 19.10 6.19 -9.83
C ASN A 91 17.99 7.06 -10.45
N LEU A 92 16.79 7.01 -9.87
CA LEU A 92 15.56 7.62 -10.40
C LEU A 92 15.20 8.92 -9.68
N THR A 93 15.95 9.39 -8.68
CA THR A 93 15.61 10.57 -7.86
C THR A 93 14.25 10.43 -7.15
N LEU A 94 14.02 11.28 -6.14
CA LEU A 94 12.86 11.18 -5.25
C LEU A 94 11.51 11.31 -5.98
N GLU A 95 11.43 12.18 -6.99
CA GLU A 95 10.20 12.49 -7.74
C GLU A 95 9.64 11.26 -8.48
N TYR A 96 10.47 10.56 -9.23
CA TYR A 96 10.05 9.38 -9.98
C TYR A 96 9.86 8.17 -9.06
N THR A 97 10.61 8.09 -7.97
CA THR A 97 10.43 7.05 -6.94
C THR A 97 9.01 7.13 -6.36
N MET A 98 8.56 8.32 -5.95
CA MET A 98 7.21 8.51 -5.40
C MET A 98 6.10 8.21 -6.41
N LEU A 99 6.29 8.58 -7.69
CA LEU A 99 5.36 8.23 -8.76
C LEU A 99 5.31 6.72 -9.02
N LEU A 100 6.44 6.02 -8.96
CA LEU A 100 6.49 4.56 -9.10
C LEU A 100 5.72 3.86 -7.96
N PHE A 101 5.89 4.29 -6.70
CA PHE A 101 5.11 3.75 -5.59
C PHE A 101 3.61 4.04 -5.72
N GLY A 102 3.25 5.24 -6.19
CA GLY A 102 1.86 5.56 -6.55
C GLY A 102 1.30 4.63 -7.63
N GLY A 103 2.09 4.33 -8.68
CA GLY A 103 1.71 3.41 -9.75
C GLY A 103 1.54 1.96 -9.27
N ILE A 104 2.45 1.47 -8.44
CA ILE A 104 2.35 0.14 -7.82
C ILE A 104 1.08 0.06 -6.97
N GLY A 105 0.74 1.11 -6.22
CA GLY A 105 -0.49 1.13 -5.44
C GLY A 105 -1.75 1.15 -6.30
N ILE A 106 -1.75 1.77 -7.49
CA ILE A 106 -2.87 1.68 -8.45
C ILE A 106 -3.03 0.24 -8.92
N PHE A 107 -1.92 -0.42 -9.28
CA PHE A 107 -1.95 -1.84 -9.65
C PHE A 107 -2.49 -2.71 -8.51
N GLY A 108 -2.03 -2.48 -7.27
CA GLY A 108 -2.52 -3.15 -6.08
C GLY A 108 -4.02 -2.91 -5.84
N LEU A 109 -4.50 -1.68 -6.08
CA LEU A 109 -5.92 -1.35 -5.98
C LEU A 109 -6.76 -2.10 -7.02
N VAL A 110 -6.30 -2.14 -8.27
CA VAL A 110 -6.97 -2.89 -9.36
C VAL A 110 -7.01 -4.38 -9.02
N TYR A 111 -5.89 -4.95 -8.56
CA TYR A 111 -5.83 -6.34 -8.14
C TYR A 111 -6.79 -6.64 -6.99
N LEU A 112 -6.79 -5.81 -5.94
CA LEU A 112 -7.74 -5.96 -4.83
C LEU A 112 -9.18 -5.82 -5.29
N TYR A 113 -9.48 -4.90 -6.20
CA TYR A 113 -10.84 -4.72 -6.70
C TYR A 113 -11.39 -5.94 -7.45
N PHE A 114 -10.56 -6.63 -8.24
CA PHE A 114 -10.99 -7.81 -9.00
C PHE A 114 -10.92 -9.12 -8.21
N TYR A 115 -9.92 -9.28 -7.35
CA TYR A 115 -9.61 -10.55 -6.69
C TYR A 115 -10.05 -10.62 -5.23
N LEU A 116 -10.30 -9.48 -4.56
CA LEU A 116 -10.82 -9.49 -3.20
C LEU A 116 -12.36 -9.58 -3.27
N PRO A 117 -12.97 -10.72 -2.90
CA PRO A 117 -14.42 -10.78 -2.76
C PRO A 117 -14.83 -9.83 -1.63
N GLU A 118 -15.95 -9.14 -1.82
CA GLU A 118 -16.46 -8.19 -0.81
C GLU A 118 -16.81 -8.97 0.47
N THR A 119 -15.96 -8.81 1.50
CA THR A 119 -16.10 -9.49 2.80
C THR A 119 -17.12 -8.80 3.70
N GLU A 120 -17.58 -7.61 3.33
CA GLU A 120 -18.53 -6.84 4.12
C GLU A 120 -19.90 -7.54 4.13
N LYS A 121 -20.38 -7.88 5.33
CA LYS A 121 -21.69 -8.50 5.62
C LYS A 121 -21.88 -9.97 5.20
N LYS A 122 -20.81 -10.69 4.82
CA LYS A 122 -20.88 -12.14 4.60
C LYS A 122 -20.34 -12.92 5.79
N THR A 123 -20.95 -14.06 6.08
CA THR A 123 -20.47 -14.95 7.15
C THR A 123 -19.29 -15.78 6.65
N LEU A 124 -18.42 -16.21 7.58
CA LEU A 124 -17.25 -17.05 7.28
C LEU A 124 -17.59 -18.29 6.44
N LEU A 125 -18.76 -18.87 6.66
CA LEU A 125 -19.26 -20.04 5.94
C LEU A 125 -19.60 -19.74 4.47
N GLU A 126 -20.17 -18.57 4.17
CA GLU A 126 -20.50 -18.14 2.80
C GLU A 126 -19.23 -17.81 1.99
N ILE A 127 -18.17 -17.34 2.66
CA ILE A 127 -16.86 -17.13 2.04
C ILE A 127 -16.20 -18.49 1.76
N GLU A 128 -16.29 -19.45 2.68
CA GLU A 128 -15.74 -20.80 2.52
C GLU A 128 -16.44 -21.59 1.39
N GLU A 129 -17.74 -21.37 1.15
CA GLU A 129 -18.46 -21.90 -0.02
C GLU A 129 -18.07 -21.25 -1.35
N TYR A 130 -17.67 -19.97 -1.34
CA TYR A 130 -17.24 -19.26 -2.57
C TYR A 130 -15.88 -19.76 -3.10
N PHE A 131 -15.00 -20.22 -2.22
CA PHE A 131 -13.67 -20.73 -2.57
C PHE A 131 -13.61 -22.25 -2.78
N LYS A 132 -14.77 -22.93 -2.78
CA LYS A 132 -14.87 -24.39 -2.93
C LYS A 132 -14.89 -24.84 -4.39
#